data_AF-A0A2S6N8G5-F1
#
_entry.id   AF-A0A2S6N8G5-F1
#
_cell.length_a   1.000
_cell.length_b   1.000
_cell.length_c   1.000
_cell.angle_alpha   90.00
_cell.angle_beta   90.00
_cell.angle_gamma   90.00
#
_symmetry.space_group_name_H-M   'P 1'
#
loop_
_entity.id
_entity.type
_entity.pdbx_description
1 polymer ?
#
loop_
_entity_poly.entity_id
_entity_poly.type
_entity_poly.pdbx_seq_one_letter_code
_entity_poly.pdbx_strand_id
1 'polypeptide(L)'
;MADLTNQQFFNLLLADIAMAAAIRTVEGEFVAPENYEPGKIRTAWIAAHGDEALQRRVFALANAGLGSLHGVDGEQLTKAAEKYGVPIDAALGEKIAQFFTGKREAVLRYRS
;
A
#
# COMPACT_ATOMS: atom_id res chain seq x y z
N MET A 1 12.46 -6.99 16.42
CA MET A 1 12.38 -6.30 15.11
C MET A 1 12.60 -4.82 15.37
N ALA A 2 13.30 -4.08 14.51
CA ALA A 2 13.41 -2.63 14.69
C ALA A 2 12.01 -2.00 14.56
N ASP A 3 11.64 -1.13 15.51
CA ASP A 3 10.35 -0.44 15.44
C ASP A 3 10.31 0.45 14.19
N LEU A 4 9.38 0.14 13.29
CA LEU A 4 9.16 0.94 12.10
C LEU A 4 8.66 2.33 12.51
N THR A 5 9.22 3.38 11.92
CA THR A 5 8.63 4.71 12.05
C THR A 5 7.22 4.71 11.45
N ASN A 6 6.32 5.58 11.94
CA ASN A 6 4.97 5.73 11.37
C ASN A 6 5.01 5.92 9.84
N GLN A 7 6.01 6.65 9.33
CA GLN A 7 6.19 6.83 7.89
C GLN A 7 6.45 5.49 7.19
N GLN A 8 7.40 4.69 7.66
CA GLN A 8 7.71 3.39 7.05
C GLN A 8 6.51 2.45 7.13
N PHE A 9 5.89 2.37 8.30
CA PHE A 9 4.72 1.52 8.53
C PHE A 9 3.56 1.88 7.59
N PHE A 10 3.17 3.15 7.50
CA PHE A 10 2.08 3.57 6.61
C PHE A 10 2.42 3.37 5.14
N ASN A 11 3.65 3.66 4.72
CA ASN A 11 4.06 3.43 3.33
C ASN A 11 4.03 1.93 2.97
N LEU A 12 4.38 1.03 3.90
CA LEU A 12 4.29 -0.41 3.67
C LEU A 12 2.85 -0.89 3.51
N LEU A 13 1.92 -0.39 4.33
CA LEU A 13 0.49 -0.69 4.19
C LEU A 13 -0.05 -0.24 2.83
N LEU A 14 0.26 0.99 2.41
CA LEU A 14 -0.17 1.51 1.11
C LEU A 14 0.47 0.74 -0.05
N ALA A 15 1.75 0.38 0.07
CA ALA A 15 2.44 -0.42 -0.92
C ALA A 15 1.82 -1.83 -1.06
N ASP A 16 1.40 -2.44 0.05
CA ASP A 16 0.73 -3.74 0.06
C ASP A 16 -0.65 -3.68 -0.62
N ILE A 17 -1.44 -2.64 -0.36
CA ILE A 17 -2.71 -2.40 -1.07
C ILE A 17 -2.46 -2.27 -2.58
N ALA A 18 -1.48 -1.45 -2.96
CA ALA A 18 -1.16 -1.21 -4.37
C ALA A 18 -0.64 -2.48 -5.06
N MET A 19 0.18 -3.27 -4.38
CA MET A 19 0.69 -4.55 -4.87
C MET A 19 -0.45 -5.55 -5.06
N ALA A 20 -1.32 -5.72 -4.07
CA ALA A 20 -2.47 -6.63 -4.16
C ALA A 20 -3.41 -6.24 -5.31
N ALA A 21 -3.66 -4.94 -5.49
CA ALA A 21 -4.44 -4.44 -6.63
C ALA A 21 -3.77 -4.74 -7.97
N ALA A 22 -2.44 -4.55 -8.07
CA ALA A 22 -1.68 -4.80 -9.28
C ALA A 22 -1.64 -6.29 -9.63
N ILE A 23 -1.37 -7.15 -8.64
CA ILE A 23 -1.39 -8.62 -8.78
C ILE A 23 -2.76 -9.06 -9.28
N ARG A 24 -3.84 -8.64 -8.61
CA ARG A 24 -5.20 -8.98 -9.02
C ARG A 24 -5.53 -8.52 -10.43
N THR A 25 -5.01 -7.38 -10.87
CA THR A 25 -5.24 -6.85 -12.22
C THR A 25 -4.54 -7.70 -13.29
N VAL A 26 -3.34 -8.22 -12.99
CA VAL A 26 -2.52 -8.97 -13.95
C VAL A 26 -2.83 -10.46 -13.94
N GLU A 27 -3.08 -11.03 -12.78
CA GLU A 27 -3.24 -12.49 -12.55
C GLU A 27 -4.68 -12.90 -12.20
N GLY A 28 -5.57 -11.94 -11.94
CA GLY A 28 -7.00 -12.16 -11.70
C GLY A 28 -7.37 -12.38 -10.24
N GLU A 29 -6.73 -13.34 -9.56
CA GLU A 29 -6.98 -13.65 -8.15
C GLU A 29 -5.80 -13.26 -7.25
N PHE A 30 -6.11 -12.74 -6.07
CA PHE A 30 -5.14 -12.44 -5.03
C PHE A 30 -5.72 -12.83 -3.68
N VAL A 31 -4.92 -13.58 -2.89
CA VAL A 31 -5.25 -13.95 -1.52
C VAL A 31 -4.15 -13.41 -0.61
N ALA A 32 -4.55 -12.64 0.40
CA ALA A 32 -3.62 -12.11 1.38
C ALA A 32 -3.02 -13.27 2.23
N PRO A 33 -1.74 -13.17 2.64
CA PRO A 33 -1.10 -14.20 3.46
C PRO A 33 -1.70 -14.26 4.87
N GLU A 34 -1.91 -15.47 5.42
CA GLU A 34 -2.55 -15.70 6.74
C GLU A 34 -1.84 -14.99 7.91
N ASN A 35 -0.51 -14.86 7.85
CA ASN A 35 0.30 -14.18 8.86
C ASN A 35 0.75 -12.82 8.35
N TYR A 36 -0.20 -11.97 7.98
CA TYR A 36 0.10 -10.67 7.36
C TYR A 36 1.01 -9.80 8.24
N GLU A 37 2.04 -9.24 7.60
CA GLU A 37 2.87 -8.17 8.15
C GLU A 37 3.05 -7.12 7.04
N PRO A 38 3.19 -5.82 7.38
CA PRO A 38 3.44 -4.79 6.38
C PRO A 38 4.68 -5.10 5.51
N GLY A 39 4.51 -5.12 4.19
CA GLY A 39 5.53 -5.48 3.20
C GLY A 39 5.58 -6.97 2.83
N LYS A 40 4.76 -7.81 3.47
CA LYS A 40 4.78 -9.26 3.25
C LYS A 40 4.18 -9.66 1.91
N ILE A 41 3.18 -8.93 1.40
CA ILE A 41 2.54 -9.24 0.12
C ILE A 41 3.58 -9.20 -1.00
N ARG A 42 4.35 -8.11 -1.07
CA ARG A 42 5.43 -7.97 -2.05
C ARG A 42 6.47 -9.09 -1.92
N THR A 43 6.95 -9.32 -0.71
CA THR A 43 8.04 -10.29 -0.45
C THR A 43 7.62 -11.71 -0.80
N ALA A 44 6.44 -12.13 -0.37
CA ALA A 44 5.90 -13.45 -0.66
C ALA A 44 5.63 -13.65 -2.15
N TRP A 45 5.07 -12.64 -2.82
CA TRP A 45 4.77 -12.72 -4.25
C TRP A 45 6.05 -12.83 -5.10
N ILE A 46 7.09 -12.04 -4.79
CA ILE A 46 8.40 -12.11 -5.47
C ILE A 46 9.03 -13.49 -5.30
N ALA A 47 8.99 -14.05 -4.08
CA ALA A 47 9.55 -15.37 -3.81
C ALA A 47 8.83 -16.49 -4.58
N ALA A 48 7.54 -16.32 -4.87
CA ALA A 48 6.73 -17.28 -5.59
C ALA A 48 6.83 -17.17 -7.13
N HIS A 49 7.25 -16.02 -7.68
CA HIS A 49 7.21 -15.75 -9.12
C HIS A 49 8.59 -15.36 -9.64
N GLY A 50 9.21 -16.22 -10.46
CA GLY A 50 10.54 -15.96 -11.04
C GLY A 50 10.55 -15.19 -12.37
N ASP A 51 9.38 -14.88 -12.96
CA ASP A 51 9.31 -14.17 -14.24
C ASP A 51 9.55 -12.66 -14.06
N GLU A 52 10.74 -12.20 -14.46
CA GLU A 52 11.13 -10.79 -14.37
C GLU A 52 10.23 -9.84 -15.19
N ALA A 53 9.70 -10.28 -16.33
CA ALA A 53 8.85 -9.45 -17.18
C ALA A 53 7.46 -9.28 -16.55
N LEU A 54 6.96 -10.33 -15.90
CA LEU A 54 5.76 -10.25 -15.06
C LEU A 54 5.99 -9.33 -13.85
N GLN A 55 7.07 -9.53 -13.10
CA GLN A 55 7.41 -8.69 -11.95
C GLN A 55 7.49 -7.20 -12.32
N ARG A 56 8.16 -6.86 -13.43
CA ARG A 56 8.25 -5.48 -13.91
C ARG A 56 6.87 -4.86 -14.18
N ARG A 57 5.95 -5.61 -14.81
CA ARG A 57 4.59 -5.13 -15.09
C ARG A 57 3.80 -4.89 -13.81
N VAL A 58 3.84 -5.82 -12.87
CA VAL A 58 3.17 -5.70 -11.58
C VAL A 58 3.72 -4.52 -10.77
N PHE A 59 5.03 -4.35 -10.69
CA PHE A 59 5.63 -3.22 -9.98
C PHE A 59 5.33 -1.87 -10.62
N ALA A 60 5.32 -1.79 -11.96
CA ALA A 60 4.95 -0.55 -12.64
C ALA A 60 3.52 -0.13 -12.27
N LEU A 61 2.58 -1.09 -12.26
CA LEU A 61 1.20 -0.85 -11.89
C LEU A 61 1.05 -0.51 -10.40
N ALA A 62 1.73 -1.24 -9.52
CA ALA A 62 1.71 -0.97 -8.08
C ALA A 62 2.28 0.42 -7.75
N ASN A 63 3.37 0.84 -8.38
CA ASN A 63 3.95 2.18 -8.17
C ASN A 63 3.00 3.29 -8.64
N ALA A 64 2.28 3.09 -9.74
CA ALA A 64 1.27 4.03 -10.20
C ALA A 64 0.10 4.14 -9.20
N GLY A 65 -0.39 3.00 -8.70
CA GLY A 65 -1.46 2.95 -7.70
C GLY A 65 -1.07 3.56 -6.35
N LEU A 66 0.18 3.36 -5.91
CA LEU A 66 0.70 3.90 -4.66
C LEU A 66 0.63 5.44 -4.64
N GLY A 67 0.95 6.08 -5.77
CA GLY A 67 0.83 7.54 -5.92
C GLY A 67 -0.59 8.04 -5.66
N SER A 68 -1.59 7.32 -6.18
CA SER A 68 -3.01 7.63 -5.97
C SER A 68 -3.44 7.43 -4.51
N LEU A 69 -2.93 6.39 -3.84
CA LEU A 69 -3.28 6.09 -2.44
C LEU A 69 -2.79 7.13 -1.43
N HIS A 70 -1.78 7.94 -1.75
CA HIS A 70 -1.39 9.07 -0.90
C HIS A 70 -2.38 10.24 -0.92
N GLY A 71 -3.36 10.23 -1.84
CA GLY A 71 -4.33 11.30 -2.02
C GLY A 71 -5.75 10.97 -1.56
N VAL A 72 -6.04 9.70 -1.22
CA VAL A 72 -7.38 9.25 -0.84
C VAL A 72 -7.68 9.51 0.63
N ASP A 73 -8.97 9.65 0.94
CA ASP A 73 -9.45 9.77 2.32
C ASP A 73 -9.43 8.42 3.06
N GLY A 74 -9.65 8.46 4.38
CA GLY A 74 -9.60 7.27 5.24
C GLY A 74 -10.64 6.22 4.86
N GLU A 75 -11.84 6.62 4.44
CA GLU A 75 -12.93 5.70 4.08
C GLU A 75 -12.60 4.92 2.80
N GLN A 76 -12.11 5.62 1.77
CA GLN A 76 -11.66 5.01 0.53
C GLN A 76 -10.48 4.06 0.77
N LEU A 77 -9.58 4.43 1.69
CA LEU A 77 -8.44 3.60 2.05
C LEU A 77 -8.88 2.30 2.74
N THR A 78 -9.80 2.38 3.71
CA THR A 78 -10.36 1.19 4.39
C THR A 78 -11.07 0.27 3.40
N LYS A 79 -11.90 0.82 2.50
CA LYS A 79 -12.56 0.04 1.44
C LYS A 79 -11.57 -0.68 0.52
N ALA A 80 -10.47 0.00 0.15
CA ALA A 80 -9.41 -0.63 -0.64
C ALA A 80 -8.71 -1.75 0.14
N ALA A 81 -8.40 -1.50 1.41
CA ALA A 81 -7.75 -2.47 2.29
C ALA A 81 -8.59 -3.74 2.46
N GLU A 82 -9.89 -3.60 2.74
CA GLU A 82 -10.84 -4.72 2.83
C GLU A 82 -10.89 -5.53 1.53
N LYS A 83 -10.99 -4.84 0.38
CA LYS A 83 -11.04 -5.48 -0.93
C LYS A 83 -9.81 -6.35 -1.24
N TYR A 84 -8.67 -6.00 -0.67
CA TYR A 84 -7.38 -6.64 -0.94
C TYR A 84 -6.81 -7.40 0.27
N GLY A 85 -7.57 -7.54 1.36
CA GLY A 85 -7.17 -8.32 2.53
C GLY A 85 -6.04 -7.70 3.36
N VAL A 86 -5.90 -6.37 3.34
CA VAL A 86 -4.94 -5.64 4.19
C VAL A 86 -5.67 -5.18 5.46
N PRO A 87 -5.16 -5.44 6.68
CA PRO A 87 -5.85 -5.13 7.93
C PRO A 87 -5.73 -3.64 8.30
N ILE A 88 -6.46 -2.79 7.59
CA ILE A 88 -6.62 -1.37 7.91
C ILE A 88 -8.05 -1.14 8.39
N ASP A 89 -8.21 -0.91 9.69
CA ASP A 89 -9.50 -0.46 10.23
C ASP A 89 -9.74 1.03 9.94
N ALA A 90 -10.95 1.51 10.21
CA ALA A 90 -11.34 2.90 9.94
C ALA A 90 -10.47 3.92 10.71
N ALA A 91 -10.07 3.60 11.95
CA ALA A 91 -9.27 4.49 12.77
C ALA A 91 -7.83 4.64 12.23
N LEU A 92 -7.25 3.54 11.78
CA LEU A 92 -5.94 3.51 11.15
C LEU A 92 -5.98 4.17 9.76
N GLY A 93 -7.04 3.93 8.98
CA GLY A 93 -7.24 4.56 7.67
C GLY A 93 -7.25 6.08 7.77
N GLU A 94 -8.01 6.62 8.72
CA GLU A 94 -8.06 8.06 9.00
C GLU A 94 -6.71 8.61 9.46
N LYS A 95 -5.99 7.88 10.33
CA LYS A 95 -4.66 8.27 10.80
C LYS A 95 -3.64 8.36 9.65
N ILE A 96 -3.72 7.44 8.69
CA ILE A 96 -2.87 7.44 7.48
C ILE A 96 -3.20 8.67 6.62
N ALA A 97 -4.48 8.92 6.36
CA ALA A 97 -4.94 10.06 5.56
C ALA A 97 -4.48 11.39 6.16
N GLN A 98 -4.64 11.57 7.48
CA GLN A 98 -4.17 12.75 8.20
C GLN A 98 -2.66 12.92 8.13
N PHE A 99 -1.89 11.82 8.29
CA PHE A 99 -0.43 11.86 8.24
C PHE A 99 0.09 12.39 6.90
N PHE A 100 -0.45 11.90 5.78
CA PHE A 100 -0.01 12.32 4.45
C PHE A 100 -0.56 13.69 4.05
N THR A 101 -1.77 14.05 4.48
CA THR A 101 -2.32 15.41 4.30
C THR A 101 -1.48 16.45 5.04
N GLY A 102 -1.19 16.24 6.32
CA GLY A 102 -0.37 17.14 7.11
C GLY A 102 1.04 17.32 6.54
N LYS A 103 1.65 16.25 6.00
CA LYS A 103 2.92 16.34 5.29
C LYS A 103 2.85 17.21 4.04
N ARG A 104 1.79 17.09 3.25
CA ARG A 104 1.59 17.88 2.03
C ARG A 104 1.44 19.36 2.37
N GLU A 105 0.65 19.68 3.38
CA GLU A 105 0.48 21.06 3.87
C GLU A 105 1.79 21.66 4.39
N ALA A 106 2.56 20.90 5.16
CA ALA A 106 3.86 21.36 5.67
C ALA A 106 4.85 21.71 4.55
N VAL A 107 4.89 20.89 3.48
CA VAL A 107 5.73 21.15 2.30
C VAL A 107 5.27 22.40 1.56
N LEU A 108 3.95 22.62 1.43
CA LEU A 108 3.41 23.83 0.80
C LEU A 108 3.77 25.09 1.58
N ARG A 109 3.65 25.06 2.92
CA ARG A 109 4.02 26.20 3.80
C ARG A 109 5.50 26.54 3.78
N TYR A 110 6.39 25.57 3.50
CA TYR A 110 7.82 25.83 3.40
C TYR A 110 8.22 26.50 2.07
N ARG A 111 7.35 26.44 1.05
CA ARG A 111 7.59 26.98 -0.29
C ARG A 111 6.85 28.30 -0.56
N SER A 112 6.05 28.77 0.38
CA SER A 112 5.34 30.06 0.38
C SER A 112 6.11 31.10 1.18
#